data_AF-A0A9D5EVL9-F1
#
_entry.id   AF-A0A9D5EVL9-F1
#
_cell.length_a   1.000
_cell.length_b   1.000
_cell.length_c   1.000
_cell.angle_alpha   90.00
_cell.angle_beta   90.00
_cell.angle_gamma   90.00
#
_symmetry.space_group_name_H-M   'P 1'
#
loop_
_entity.id
_entity.type
_entity.pdbx_description
1 polymer ?
#
loop_
_entity_poly.entity_id
_entity_poly.type
_entity_poly.pdbx_seq_one_letter_code
_entity_poly.pdbx_strand_id
1 'polypeptide(L)'
;MYKSQAHLTRDSTVNGKVALGVESLESRDCPSTVNITNGTLTVLGTAASETITVSNTSTAIVVDGRAYSRAGVSRVVISAGAGNDTIINNSAFISFIYGGMGNDTIYGGTNTDYIFGGSGADKLYGRNGNDTIWGGGGVDVVSGGAGTNVVREGSPVRVQSNTAIELEIIRLVNVERGKVGLPPLKVSNALNYATMLHSTDMAAMSPVVGGVQAMQHTLFGTVRPQVSDRFDLAGYDTWSSSFAGGENIAYGFTSAASVVAAWMGSAGHRANILNTNFTEIGVSVRASANGGLYFTQNFGKQT
;
A
#
# COMPACT_ATOMS: atom_id res chain seq x y z
N MET A 1 -25.04 -11.08 -15.35
CA MET A 1 -25.63 -9.94 -14.63
C MET A 1 -25.59 -10.25 -13.15
N TYR A 2 -24.63 -9.71 -12.42
CA TYR A 2 -24.63 -9.75 -10.95
C TYR A 2 -24.81 -8.32 -10.45
N LYS A 3 -25.85 -8.17 -9.63
CA LYS A 3 -26.40 -6.90 -9.18
C LYS A 3 -25.47 -6.24 -8.18
N SER A 4 -25.23 -4.96 -8.42
CA SER A 4 -24.58 -4.02 -7.51
C SER A 4 -25.31 -3.96 -6.16
N GLN A 5 -24.56 -4.08 -5.07
CA GLN A 5 -24.90 -3.41 -3.83
C GLN A 5 -23.91 -2.26 -3.67
N ALA A 6 -24.42 -1.03 -3.79
CA ALA A 6 -23.69 0.17 -3.49
C ALA A 6 -23.52 0.28 -1.97
N HIS A 7 -22.30 0.57 -1.52
CA HIS A 7 -22.08 1.27 -0.26
C HIS A 7 -21.12 2.43 -0.52
N LEU A 8 -21.74 3.61 -0.67
CA LEU A 8 -21.15 4.93 -0.52
C LEU A 8 -21.17 5.19 1.00
N THR A 9 -20.09 5.52 1.70
CA THR A 9 -19.36 6.79 1.72
C THR A 9 -18.36 6.69 2.91
N ARG A 10 -17.30 7.50 3.09
CA ARG A 10 -17.04 8.89 2.69
C ARG A 10 -15.56 9.11 2.40
N ASP A 11 -15.33 9.62 1.20
CA ASP A 11 -14.42 10.73 0.94
C ASP A 11 -14.52 11.74 2.10
N SER A 12 -13.48 11.83 2.95
CA SER A 12 -13.41 12.85 3.98
C SER A 12 -12.07 13.55 3.91
N THR A 13 -12.15 14.82 3.56
CA THR A 13 -11.06 15.79 3.65
C THR A 13 -10.73 16.01 5.12
N VAL A 14 -9.53 15.63 5.54
CA VAL A 14 -8.92 16.18 6.76
C VAL A 14 -8.10 17.39 6.31
N ASN A 15 -8.47 18.59 6.77
CA ASN A 15 -7.78 19.85 6.45
C ASN A 15 -7.66 20.19 4.95
N GLY A 16 -8.67 19.87 4.14
CA GLY A 16 -8.66 20.17 2.70
C GLY A 16 -7.75 19.30 1.84
N LYS A 17 -7.21 18.20 2.41
CA LYS A 17 -6.39 17.21 1.68
C LYS A 17 -7.27 16.12 1.05
N VAL A 18 -7.11 15.89 -0.24
CA VAL A 18 -7.89 14.91 -1.01
C VAL A 18 -7.29 13.52 -0.78
N ALA A 19 -8.09 12.60 -0.26
CA ALA A 19 -7.72 11.19 -0.15
C ALA A 19 -7.52 10.59 -1.55
N LEU A 20 -6.70 9.54 -1.64
CA LEU A 20 -6.47 8.77 -2.86
C LEU A 20 -7.76 8.62 -3.66
N GLY A 21 -7.73 9.02 -4.94
CA GLY A 21 -8.77 8.70 -5.91
C GLY A 21 -8.71 7.21 -6.22
N VAL A 22 -9.03 6.39 -5.23
CA VAL A 22 -9.26 4.96 -5.40
C VAL A 22 -10.48 4.86 -6.30
N GLU A 23 -10.36 4.11 -7.39
CA GLU A 23 -11.48 3.81 -8.27
C GLU A 23 -12.70 3.37 -7.46
N SER A 24 -13.91 3.51 -8.01
CA SER A 24 -15.07 2.86 -7.41
C SER A 24 -14.72 1.39 -7.18
N LEU A 25 -14.43 1.03 -5.93
CA LEU A 25 -13.99 -0.30 -5.53
C LEU A 25 -14.89 -1.28 -6.26
N GLU A 26 -14.33 -2.12 -7.14
CA GLU A 26 -15.06 -3.30 -7.54
C GLU A 26 -15.47 -3.97 -6.23
N SER A 27 -16.72 -4.41 -6.12
CA SER A 27 -17.37 -4.84 -4.87
C SER A 27 -16.73 -6.07 -4.19
N ARG A 28 -15.50 -6.42 -4.56
CA ARG A 28 -14.61 -7.46 -4.05
C ARG A 28 -13.58 -6.96 -3.03
N ASP A 29 -13.39 -5.65 -2.87
CA ASP A 29 -12.19 -5.09 -2.21
C ASP A 29 -12.36 -4.65 -0.74
N CYS A 30 -13.47 -5.00 -0.08
CA CYS A 30 -13.68 -4.67 1.35
C CYS A 30 -13.94 -5.91 2.21
N PRO A 31 -12.92 -6.61 2.73
CA PRO A 31 -13.11 -7.51 3.86
C PRO A 31 -12.97 -6.73 5.18
N SER A 32 -13.34 -7.40 6.27
CA SER A 32 -13.29 -6.89 7.65
C SER A 32 -12.00 -6.15 8.00
N THR A 33 -12.10 -5.13 8.87
CA THR A 33 -10.96 -4.38 9.46
C THR A 33 -9.88 -5.26 10.08
N VAL A 34 -10.19 -6.53 10.35
CA VAL A 34 -9.22 -7.55 10.74
C VAL A 34 -9.38 -8.78 9.85
N ASN A 35 -8.28 -9.29 9.29
CA ASN A 35 -8.26 -10.46 8.41
C ASN A 35 -7.07 -11.36 8.75
N ILE A 36 -7.24 -12.69 8.69
CA ILE A 36 -6.13 -13.64 8.75
C ILE A 36 -6.07 -14.41 7.44
N THR A 37 -5.03 -14.18 6.65
CA THR A 37 -4.80 -14.85 5.38
C THR A 37 -3.32 -15.19 5.25
N ASN A 38 -2.99 -16.39 4.75
CA ASN A 38 -1.61 -16.81 4.46
C ASN A 38 -0.61 -16.59 5.63
N GLY A 39 -1.06 -16.86 6.85
CA GLY A 39 -0.27 -16.69 8.08
C GLY A 39 0.02 -15.24 8.46
N THR A 40 -0.68 -14.27 7.87
CA THR A 40 -0.61 -12.84 8.18
C THR A 40 -1.93 -12.42 8.81
N LEU A 41 -1.88 -11.90 10.03
CA LEU A 41 -2.97 -11.09 10.58
C LEU A 41 -2.81 -9.67 10.05
N THR A 42 -3.83 -9.16 9.37
CA THR A 42 -3.90 -7.77 8.90
C THR A 42 -4.95 -7.02 9.71
N VAL A 43 -4.59 -5.86 10.23
CA VAL A 43 -5.46 -4.91 10.92
C VAL A 43 -5.44 -3.61 10.12
N LEU A 44 -6.60 -3.17 9.66
CA LEU A 44 -6.78 -1.91 8.92
C LEU A 44 -7.58 -0.95 9.80
N GLY A 45 -7.01 0.22 10.07
CA GLY A 45 -7.70 1.38 10.64
C GLY A 45 -8.49 2.14 9.58
N THR A 46 -8.92 3.35 9.92
CA THR A 46 -9.76 4.20 9.08
C THR A 46 -9.09 5.55 8.80
N ALA A 47 -9.88 6.59 8.54
CA ALA A 47 -9.39 7.96 8.38
C ALA A 47 -9.59 8.79 9.67
N ALA A 48 -10.13 8.17 10.71
CA ALA A 48 -10.33 8.79 12.01
C ALA A 48 -9.11 8.53 12.89
N SER A 49 -8.86 9.41 13.86
CA SER A 49 -7.85 9.17 14.90
C SER A 49 -8.30 8.04 15.81
N GLU A 50 -7.54 6.95 15.84
CA GLU A 50 -7.89 5.68 16.45
C GLU A 50 -6.88 5.26 17.52
N THR A 51 -7.28 4.29 18.35
CA THR A 51 -6.35 3.54 19.18
C THR A 51 -6.48 2.07 18.82
N ILE A 52 -5.43 1.50 18.23
CA ILE A 52 -5.36 0.11 17.79
C ILE A 52 -4.47 -0.64 18.76
N THR A 53 -5.02 -1.61 19.49
CA THR A 53 -4.28 -2.46 20.41
C THR A 53 -4.26 -3.90 19.92
N VAL A 54 -3.07 -4.45 19.70
CA VAL A 54 -2.87 -5.87 19.35
C VAL A 54 -2.11 -6.55 20.47
N SER A 55 -2.55 -7.72 20.91
CA SER A 55 -1.84 -8.54 21.90
C SER A 55 -2.03 -10.02 21.60
N ASN A 56 -1.25 -10.90 22.20
CA ASN A 56 -1.48 -12.34 22.06
C ASN A 56 -1.44 -13.09 23.38
N THR A 57 -2.23 -14.14 23.46
CA THR A 57 -2.15 -15.19 24.47
C THR A 57 -1.47 -16.41 23.85
N SER A 58 -1.49 -17.56 24.55
CA SER A 58 -1.02 -18.82 23.99
C SER A 58 -1.86 -19.30 22.79
N THR A 59 -3.17 -19.03 22.79
CA THR A 59 -4.12 -19.58 21.81
C THR A 59 -4.82 -18.54 20.94
N ALA A 60 -4.81 -17.26 21.34
CA ALA A 60 -5.52 -16.20 20.64
C ALA A 60 -4.64 -14.97 20.39
N ILE A 61 -5.00 -14.21 19.35
CA ILE A 61 -4.57 -12.82 19.16
C ILE A 61 -5.77 -11.94 19.47
N VAL A 62 -5.57 -10.88 20.25
CA VAL A 62 -6.62 -9.96 20.66
C VAL A 62 -6.36 -8.62 19.97
N VAL A 63 -7.31 -8.17 19.15
CA VAL A 63 -7.31 -6.85 18.50
C VAL A 63 -8.47 -6.06 19.07
N ASP A 64 -8.21 -4.93 19.72
CA ASP A 64 -9.20 -4.05 20.36
C ASP A 64 -10.22 -4.81 21.24
N GLY A 65 -9.70 -5.73 22.06
CA GLY A 65 -10.49 -6.56 22.96
C GLY A 65 -11.18 -7.77 22.30
N ARG A 66 -11.14 -7.90 20.97
CA ARG A 66 -11.71 -9.03 20.23
C ARG A 66 -10.67 -10.11 19.95
N ALA A 67 -10.98 -11.35 20.32
CA ALA A 67 -10.10 -12.50 20.12
C ALA A 67 -10.26 -13.13 18.73
N TYR A 68 -9.12 -13.51 18.14
CA TYR A 68 -8.95 -14.23 16.88
C TYR A 68 -8.06 -15.46 17.11
N SER A 69 -8.20 -16.49 16.29
CA SER A 69 -7.34 -17.67 16.39
C SER A 69 -5.88 -17.29 16.16
N ARG A 70 -4.99 -17.73 17.05
CA ARG A 70 -3.54 -17.59 16.86
C ARG A 70 -2.96 -18.67 15.93
N ALA A 71 -3.70 -19.75 15.70
CA ALA A 71 -3.21 -20.89 14.94
C ALA A 71 -2.83 -20.49 13.51
N GLY A 72 -1.58 -20.78 13.12
CA GLY A 72 -1.06 -20.50 11.79
C GLY A 72 -0.64 -19.05 11.53
N VAL A 73 -0.86 -18.12 12.48
CA VAL A 73 -0.37 -16.74 12.33
C VAL A 73 1.13 -16.70 12.60
N SER A 74 1.86 -16.08 11.68
CA SER A 74 3.32 -15.94 11.71
C SER A 74 3.77 -14.49 11.78
N ARG A 75 2.90 -13.54 11.40
CA ARG A 75 3.19 -12.11 11.41
C ARG A 75 1.93 -11.27 11.61
N VAL A 76 2.12 -10.03 12.01
CA VAL A 76 1.07 -9.01 12.13
C VAL A 76 1.36 -7.86 11.16
N VAL A 77 0.32 -7.33 10.53
CA VAL A 77 0.37 -6.13 9.70
C VAL A 77 -0.68 -5.19 10.24
N ILE A 78 -0.29 -3.97 10.59
CA ILE A 78 -1.19 -2.91 11.06
C ILE A 78 -1.01 -1.73 10.11
N SER A 79 -2.09 -1.27 9.50
CA SER A 79 -2.10 -0.04 8.70
C SER A 79 -3.21 0.86 9.26
N ALA A 80 -2.83 1.92 9.97
CA ALA A 80 -3.79 2.74 10.71
C ALA A 80 -4.54 3.70 9.79
N GLY A 81 -3.89 4.22 8.76
CA GLY A 81 -4.55 4.93 7.67
C GLY A 81 -4.34 6.44 7.79
N ALA A 82 -5.40 7.20 8.04
CA ALA A 82 -5.28 8.64 8.28
C ALA A 82 -5.86 9.00 9.64
N GLY A 83 -5.42 10.12 10.22
CA GLY A 83 -5.74 10.48 11.59
C GLY A 83 -4.47 10.51 12.45
N ASN A 84 -4.58 11.01 13.67
CA ASN A 84 -3.49 10.91 14.64
C ASN A 84 -3.71 9.63 15.45
N ASP A 85 -3.07 8.55 15.06
CA ASP A 85 -3.37 7.22 15.55
C ASP A 85 -2.45 6.82 16.71
N THR A 86 -2.96 5.97 17.60
CA THR A 86 -2.17 5.34 18.64
C THR A 86 -2.16 3.83 18.43
N ILE A 87 -1.02 3.27 18.03
CA ILE A 87 -0.85 1.84 17.82
C ILE A 87 -0.08 1.26 18.99
N ILE A 88 -0.67 0.28 19.68
CA ILE A 88 -0.05 -0.45 20.78
C ILE A 88 0.03 -1.92 20.40
N ASN A 89 1.16 -2.33 19.83
CA ASN A 89 1.43 -3.73 19.56
C ASN A 89 2.12 -4.37 20.76
N ASN A 90 1.40 -5.21 21.50
CA ASN A 90 1.94 -6.04 22.58
C ASN A 90 2.09 -7.50 22.13
N SER A 91 2.12 -7.76 20.82
CA SER A 91 2.29 -9.11 20.29
C SER A 91 3.75 -9.50 20.14
N ALA A 92 4.03 -10.80 20.19
CA ALA A 92 5.36 -11.38 20.04
C ALA A 92 5.68 -11.79 18.58
N PHE A 93 4.91 -11.30 17.62
CA PHE A 93 5.10 -11.60 16.20
C PHE A 93 6.03 -10.59 15.54
N ILE A 94 6.66 -10.99 14.44
CA ILE A 94 7.25 -10.03 13.51
C ILE A 94 6.11 -9.17 12.98
N SER A 95 6.27 -7.85 13.02
CA SER A 95 5.20 -6.93 12.63
C SER A 95 5.63 -5.95 11.56
N PHE A 96 4.69 -5.58 10.69
CA PHE A 96 4.78 -4.45 9.79
C PHE A 96 3.73 -3.44 10.24
N ILE A 97 4.16 -2.25 10.62
CA ILE A 97 3.28 -1.24 11.22
C ILE A 97 3.42 0.05 10.41
N TYR A 98 2.30 0.51 9.87
CA TYR A 98 2.16 1.74 9.10
C TYR A 98 1.25 2.68 9.88
N GLY A 99 1.77 3.82 10.33
CA GLY A 99 0.96 4.89 10.95
C GLY A 99 0.10 5.57 9.89
N GLY A 100 0.77 6.12 8.87
CA GLY A 100 0.13 6.69 7.70
C GLY A 100 0.04 8.20 7.82
N MET A 101 -1.14 8.79 7.63
CA MET A 101 -1.29 10.25 7.61
C MET A 101 -1.73 10.82 8.97
N GLY A 102 -0.85 11.53 9.65
CA GLY A 102 -1.16 12.30 10.85
C GLY A 102 -0.06 12.12 11.90
N ASN A 103 -0.18 12.78 13.05
CA ASN A 103 0.83 12.68 14.09
C ASN A 103 0.56 11.41 14.91
N ASP A 104 1.26 10.33 14.57
CA ASP A 104 1.01 9.01 15.11
C ASP A 104 1.86 8.71 16.34
N THR A 105 1.38 7.80 17.18
CA THR A 105 2.15 7.23 18.28
C THR A 105 2.15 5.72 18.17
N ILE A 106 3.30 5.14 17.86
CA ILE A 106 3.46 3.72 17.56
C ILE A 106 4.37 3.06 18.60
N TYR A 107 3.85 2.04 19.26
CA TYR A 107 4.61 1.12 20.09
C TYR A 107 4.67 -0.25 19.40
N GLY A 108 5.87 -0.64 18.99
CA GLY A 108 6.20 -1.97 18.48
C GLY A 108 5.97 -3.07 19.50
N GLY A 109 6.05 -4.31 19.01
CA GLY A 109 5.97 -5.54 19.76
C GLY A 109 7.24 -5.89 20.51
N THR A 110 7.41 -7.18 20.76
CA THR A 110 8.61 -7.72 21.45
C THR A 110 9.51 -8.54 20.54
N ASN A 111 9.28 -8.47 19.23
CA ASN A 111 10.01 -9.18 18.21
C ASN A 111 10.45 -8.16 17.15
N THR A 112 11.19 -8.58 16.12
CA THR A 112 11.60 -7.67 15.04
C THR A 112 10.40 -7.03 14.37
N ASP A 113 10.34 -5.71 14.43
CA ASP A 113 9.30 -4.91 13.79
C ASP A 113 9.85 -4.02 12.68
N TYR A 114 9.01 -3.78 11.68
CA TYR A 114 9.21 -2.82 10.61
C TYR A 114 8.17 -1.71 10.78
N ILE A 115 8.62 -0.54 11.23
CA ILE A 115 7.75 0.57 11.58
C ILE A 115 7.96 1.70 10.58
N PHE A 116 6.86 2.17 10.01
CA PHE A 116 6.78 3.34 9.13
C PHE A 116 5.85 4.32 9.84
N GLY A 117 6.40 5.45 10.31
CA GLY A 117 5.62 6.48 11.01
C GLY A 117 4.61 7.09 10.05
N GLY A 118 5.11 7.82 9.07
CA GLY A 118 4.31 8.25 7.96
C GLY A 118 4.48 9.74 7.71
N SER A 119 3.41 10.52 7.57
CA SER A 119 3.50 11.99 7.62
C SER A 119 2.98 12.45 8.93
N GLY A 120 3.66 13.41 9.52
CA GLY A 120 3.29 13.94 10.81
C GLY A 120 4.53 14.07 11.66
N ALA A 121 4.37 14.68 12.82
CA ALA A 121 5.38 14.59 13.86
C ALA A 121 5.06 13.35 14.70
N ASP A 122 5.71 12.24 14.39
CA ASP A 122 5.38 10.93 14.94
C ASP A 122 6.19 10.61 16.21
N LYS A 123 5.68 9.66 16.99
CA LYS A 123 6.37 9.08 18.14
C LYS A 123 6.48 7.57 17.95
N LEU A 124 7.68 7.10 17.64
CA LEU A 124 7.93 5.72 17.23
C LEU A 124 8.81 5.00 18.25
N TYR A 125 8.30 3.91 18.82
CA TYR A 125 8.98 3.14 19.85
C TYR A 125 9.06 1.66 19.45
N GLY A 126 10.23 1.19 19.00
CA GLY A 126 10.45 -0.21 18.59
C GLY A 126 10.28 -1.24 19.71
N ARG A 127 10.60 -0.82 20.95
CA ARG A 127 10.56 -1.64 22.18
C ARG A 127 11.62 -2.75 22.17
N ASN A 128 11.25 -4.03 22.15
CA ASN A 128 12.23 -5.11 22.22
C ASN A 128 12.29 -5.78 20.86
N GLY A 129 13.49 -6.01 20.33
CA GLY A 129 13.62 -6.66 19.03
C GLY A 129 14.81 -6.10 18.28
N ASN A 130 15.08 -6.65 17.10
CA ASN A 130 15.95 -5.94 16.15
C ASN A 130 15.04 -5.24 15.16
N ASP A 131 14.78 -3.96 15.38
CA ASP A 131 13.73 -3.22 14.69
C ASP A 131 14.29 -2.36 13.57
N THR A 132 13.48 -2.15 12.54
CA THR A 132 13.76 -1.15 11.50
C THR A 132 12.67 -0.11 11.50
N ILE A 133 13.04 1.14 11.75
CA ILE A 133 12.11 2.25 11.92
C ILE A 133 12.44 3.35 10.94
N TRP A 134 11.43 3.77 10.19
CA TRP A 134 11.45 4.96 9.34
C TRP A 134 10.47 5.98 9.92
N GLY A 135 10.99 7.15 10.29
CA GLY A 135 10.18 8.27 10.78
C GLY A 135 9.16 8.73 9.75
N GLY A 136 9.61 8.88 8.50
CA GLY A 136 8.79 9.46 7.45
C GLY A 136 8.92 10.98 7.42
N GLY A 137 7.86 11.67 7.01
CA GLY A 137 7.85 13.12 6.82
C GLY A 137 7.40 13.86 8.07
N GLY A 138 8.26 14.71 8.61
CA GLY A 138 7.95 15.55 9.77
C GLY A 138 9.15 15.64 10.70
N VAL A 139 8.92 16.00 11.96
CA VAL A 139 9.95 15.96 13.00
C VAL A 139 9.56 14.91 14.00
N ASP A 140 10.21 13.75 13.90
CA ASP A 140 9.81 12.55 14.63
C ASP A 140 10.60 12.39 15.93
N VAL A 141 9.98 11.67 16.87
CA VAL A 141 10.63 11.18 18.07
C VAL A 141 10.75 9.66 17.95
N VAL A 142 11.96 9.18 17.66
CA VAL A 142 12.20 7.76 17.44
C VAL A 142 13.08 7.16 18.53
N SER A 143 12.64 6.04 19.08
CA SER A 143 13.42 5.18 19.97
C SER A 143 13.34 3.73 19.49
N GLY A 144 14.49 3.19 19.06
CA GLY A 144 14.57 1.78 18.67
C GLY A 144 14.34 0.82 19.84
N GLY A 145 14.56 1.25 21.09
CA GLY A 145 14.46 0.36 22.25
C GLY A 145 15.64 -0.62 22.37
N ALA A 146 15.39 -1.79 22.97
CA ALA A 146 16.39 -2.82 23.21
C ALA A 146 16.63 -3.67 21.96
N GLY A 147 17.88 -4.03 21.70
CA GLY A 147 18.31 -4.84 20.55
C GLY A 147 19.11 -4.05 19.53
N THR A 148 19.39 -4.65 18.37
CA THR A 148 20.14 -4.02 17.28
C THR A 148 19.18 -3.40 16.29
N ASN A 149 19.06 -2.08 16.36
CA ASN A 149 18.02 -1.33 15.64
C ASN A 149 18.60 -0.50 14.51
N VAL A 150 17.81 -0.37 13.44
CA VAL A 150 18.07 0.55 12.33
C VAL A 150 17.01 1.64 12.38
N VAL A 151 17.42 2.84 12.75
CA VAL A 151 16.54 4.02 12.79
C VAL A 151 16.96 4.98 11.68
N ARG A 152 16.00 5.42 10.89
CA ARG A 152 16.19 6.43 9.85
C ARG A 152 15.09 7.46 9.97
N GLU A 153 15.48 8.73 10.10
CA GLU A 153 14.59 9.85 9.81
C GLU A 153 14.26 9.82 8.31
N GLY A 154 13.04 10.22 7.93
CA GLY A 154 12.62 10.17 6.53
C GLY A 154 12.13 8.78 6.06
N SER A 155 11.75 8.72 4.79
CA SER A 155 11.29 7.48 4.14
C SER A 155 12.45 6.66 3.53
N PRO A 156 12.26 5.35 3.25
CA PRO A 156 13.26 4.53 2.59
C PRO A 156 13.60 5.03 1.18
N VAL A 157 14.88 5.18 0.83
CA VAL A 157 15.27 5.49 -0.55
C VAL A 157 15.39 4.18 -1.35
N ARG A 158 14.47 3.96 -2.30
CA ARG A 158 14.44 2.77 -3.17
C ARG A 158 14.50 3.19 -4.64
N VAL A 159 15.20 2.40 -5.46
CA VAL A 159 15.34 2.65 -6.90
C VAL A 159 15.04 1.37 -7.65
N GLN A 160 14.09 1.44 -8.59
CA GLN A 160 13.80 0.37 -9.55
C GLN A 160 13.77 0.94 -10.96
N SER A 161 14.63 0.42 -11.84
CA SER A 161 14.60 0.72 -13.27
C SER A 161 13.52 -0.09 -13.99
N ASN A 162 13.01 0.45 -15.09
CA ASN A 162 12.04 -0.24 -15.94
C ASN A 162 12.70 -1.23 -16.91
N THR A 163 11.98 -2.29 -17.23
CA THR A 163 12.24 -3.21 -18.35
C THR A 163 11.71 -2.63 -19.67
N ALA A 164 12.02 -3.29 -20.80
CA ALA A 164 11.55 -2.84 -22.11
C ALA A 164 10.02 -2.80 -22.25
N ILE A 165 9.31 -3.79 -21.71
CA ILE A 165 7.82 -3.81 -21.75
C ILE A 165 7.22 -2.72 -20.87
N GLU A 166 7.82 -2.45 -19.70
CA GLU A 166 7.38 -1.39 -18.79
C GLU A 166 7.59 0.00 -19.42
N LEU A 167 8.72 0.23 -20.09
CA LEU A 167 8.97 1.47 -20.85
C LEU A 167 8.01 1.64 -22.02
N GLU A 168 7.67 0.57 -22.74
CA GLU A 168 6.71 0.64 -23.84
C GLU A 168 5.30 0.96 -23.33
N ILE A 169 4.89 0.41 -22.19
CA ILE A 169 3.64 0.77 -21.52
C ILE A 169 3.63 2.28 -21.20
N ILE A 170 4.70 2.80 -20.59
CA ILE A 170 4.82 4.24 -20.26
C ILE A 170 4.73 5.11 -21.52
N ARG A 171 5.42 4.70 -22.60
CA ARG A 171 5.37 5.40 -23.89
C ARG A 171 3.95 5.47 -24.43
N LEU A 172 3.23 4.34 -24.44
CA LEU A 172 1.84 4.27 -24.93
C LEU A 172 0.88 5.08 -24.06
N VAL A 173 1.01 5.05 -22.73
CA VAL A 173 0.25 5.93 -21.83
C VAL A 173 0.45 7.40 -22.18
N ASN A 174 1.70 7.82 -22.41
CA ASN A 174 2.01 9.21 -22.78
C ASN A 174 1.50 9.58 -24.18
N VAL A 175 1.39 8.61 -25.10
CA VAL A 175 0.70 8.82 -26.38
C VAL A 175 -0.79 9.09 -26.16
N GLU A 176 -1.48 8.32 -25.32
CA GLU A 176 -2.91 8.54 -25.01
C GLU A 176 -3.15 9.90 -24.34
N ARG A 177 -2.27 10.31 -23.42
CA ARG A 177 -2.31 11.65 -22.81
C ARG A 177 -2.12 12.75 -23.84
N GLY A 178 -1.18 12.59 -24.78
CA GLY A 178 -0.93 13.55 -25.85
C GLY A 178 -2.13 13.77 -26.77
N LYS A 179 -2.95 12.74 -27.02
CA LYS A 179 -4.16 12.85 -27.85
C LYS A 179 -5.20 13.83 -27.27
N VAL A 180 -5.18 14.03 -25.95
CA VAL A 180 -6.09 14.96 -25.25
C VAL A 180 -5.37 16.22 -24.75
N GLY A 181 -4.14 16.47 -25.20
CA GLY A 181 -3.38 17.67 -24.86
C GLY A 181 -2.80 17.69 -23.43
N LEU A 182 -2.70 16.54 -22.75
CA LEU A 182 -2.09 16.45 -21.43
C LEU A 182 -0.56 16.30 -21.52
N PRO A 183 0.20 16.87 -20.56
CA PRO A 183 1.65 16.68 -20.52
C PRO A 183 2.01 15.20 -20.25
N PRO A 184 3.17 14.74 -20.76
CA PRO A 184 3.64 13.39 -20.49
C PRO A 184 3.99 13.24 -19.00
N LEU A 185 3.70 12.06 -18.46
CA LEU A 185 4.11 11.64 -17.12
C LEU A 185 5.60 11.30 -17.13
N LYS A 186 6.31 11.77 -16.11
CA LYS A 186 7.72 11.45 -15.88
C LYS A 186 7.85 10.09 -15.18
N VAL A 187 8.90 9.34 -15.50
CA VAL A 187 9.18 8.07 -14.81
C VAL A 187 9.65 8.36 -13.38
N SER A 188 9.05 7.70 -12.39
CA SER A 188 9.49 7.71 -10.99
C SER A 188 10.02 6.35 -10.58
N ASN A 189 11.28 6.31 -10.14
CA ASN A 189 11.93 5.08 -9.68
C ASN A 189 11.31 4.53 -8.39
N ALA A 190 10.78 5.39 -7.53
CA ALA A 190 10.08 4.97 -6.32
C ALA A 190 8.69 4.40 -6.66
N LEU A 191 7.94 5.01 -7.60
CA LEU A 191 6.71 4.39 -8.11
C LEU A 191 6.98 3.06 -8.84
N ASN A 192 8.09 2.93 -9.56
CA ASN A 192 8.51 1.65 -10.14
C ASN A 192 8.74 0.60 -9.04
N TYR A 193 9.35 0.99 -7.92
CA TYR A 193 9.55 0.08 -6.80
C TYR A 193 8.20 -0.32 -6.17
N ALA A 194 7.30 0.65 -5.93
CA ALA A 194 5.96 0.39 -5.40
C ALA A 194 5.13 -0.54 -6.30
N THR A 195 5.14 -0.31 -7.62
CA THR A 195 4.46 -1.20 -8.57
C THR A 195 5.10 -2.57 -8.61
N MET A 196 6.42 -2.67 -8.54
CA MET A 196 7.13 -3.96 -8.44
C MET A 196 6.70 -4.76 -7.22
N LEU A 197 6.66 -4.12 -6.05
CA LEU A 197 6.19 -4.73 -4.81
C LEU A 197 4.81 -5.36 -5.00
N HIS A 198 3.88 -4.60 -5.61
CA HIS A 198 2.52 -5.08 -5.84
C HIS A 198 2.43 -6.21 -6.85
N SER A 199 3.04 -6.06 -8.03
CA SER A 199 3.02 -7.09 -9.07
C SER A 199 3.67 -8.38 -8.58
N THR A 200 4.72 -8.30 -7.75
CA THR A 200 5.36 -9.46 -7.11
C THR A 200 4.41 -10.14 -6.13
N ASP A 201 3.67 -9.38 -5.30
CA ASP A 201 2.73 -9.98 -4.35
C ASP A 201 1.55 -10.66 -5.06
N MET A 202 0.97 -10.01 -6.07
CA MET A 202 -0.09 -10.62 -6.88
C MET A 202 0.41 -11.89 -7.59
N ALA A 203 1.62 -11.85 -8.14
CA ALA A 203 2.26 -13.02 -8.77
C ALA A 203 2.49 -14.17 -7.77
N ALA A 204 2.90 -13.85 -6.54
CA ALA A 204 3.12 -14.83 -5.48
C ALA A 204 1.82 -15.41 -4.90
N MET A 205 0.73 -14.64 -4.88
CA MET A 205 -0.59 -15.11 -4.45
C MET A 205 -1.36 -15.86 -5.55
N SER A 206 -0.98 -15.66 -6.81
CA SER A 206 -1.58 -16.33 -7.96
C SER A 206 -1.75 -17.85 -7.82
N PRO A 207 -0.79 -18.63 -7.27
CA PRO A 207 -0.94 -20.08 -7.09
C PRO A 207 -1.86 -20.45 -5.92
N VAL A 208 -2.12 -19.52 -4.99
CA VAL A 208 -2.93 -19.75 -3.78
C VAL A 208 -4.41 -19.50 -4.06
N VAL A 209 -4.73 -18.39 -4.71
CA VAL A 209 -6.13 -17.95 -4.91
C VAL A 209 -6.60 -17.98 -6.35
N GLY A 210 -5.68 -18.16 -7.31
CA GLY A 210 -5.95 -18.04 -8.75
C GLY A 210 -5.54 -16.69 -9.33
N GLY A 211 -5.30 -16.65 -10.63
CA GLY A 211 -4.73 -15.47 -11.31
C GLY A 211 -5.58 -14.20 -11.18
N VAL A 212 -6.86 -14.29 -11.56
CA VAL A 212 -7.80 -13.15 -11.50
C VAL A 212 -8.17 -12.80 -10.05
N GLN A 213 -8.10 -13.76 -9.15
CA GLN A 213 -8.42 -13.56 -7.74
C GLN A 213 -7.30 -12.84 -7.00
N ALA A 214 -6.04 -13.07 -7.37
CA ALA A 214 -4.89 -12.38 -6.77
C ALA A 214 -4.74 -10.93 -7.26
N MET A 215 -5.39 -10.56 -8.37
CA MET A 215 -5.42 -9.20 -8.88
C MET A 215 -6.41 -8.34 -8.07
N GLN A 216 -5.91 -7.68 -7.02
CA GLN A 216 -6.69 -6.79 -6.14
C GLN A 216 -5.82 -5.61 -5.70
N HIS A 217 -6.40 -4.42 -5.57
CA HIS A 217 -5.68 -3.23 -5.06
C HIS A 217 -5.27 -3.41 -3.59
N THR A 218 -6.20 -3.94 -2.78
CA THR A 218 -5.98 -4.32 -1.39
C THR A 218 -5.73 -5.82 -1.31
N LEU A 219 -4.49 -6.22 -1.04
CA LEU A 219 -4.08 -7.62 -1.14
C LEU A 219 -3.71 -8.22 0.23
N PHE A 220 -4.69 -8.83 0.87
CA PHE A 220 -4.54 -9.48 2.18
C PHE A 220 -3.59 -10.67 2.14
N GLY A 221 -2.97 -10.98 3.28
CA GLY A 221 -1.97 -12.04 3.36
C GLY A 221 -0.56 -11.60 2.98
N THR A 222 -0.40 -10.37 2.51
CA THR A 222 0.88 -9.71 2.23
C THR A 222 1.29 -8.80 3.38
N VAL A 223 2.52 -8.28 3.33
CA VAL A 223 3.03 -7.32 4.32
C VAL A 223 2.67 -5.86 4.01
N ARG A 224 2.02 -5.61 2.86
CA ARG A 224 1.73 -4.27 2.32
C ARG A 224 0.38 -4.27 1.56
N PRO A 225 -0.70 -4.62 2.27
CA PRO A 225 -2.00 -4.82 1.66
C PRO A 225 -2.50 -3.59 0.91
N GLN A 226 -2.31 -2.39 1.44
CA GLN A 226 -2.80 -1.15 0.83
C GLN A 226 -1.78 -0.51 -0.12
N VAL A 227 -2.27 0.33 -1.04
CA VAL A 227 -1.42 1.11 -1.96
C VAL A 227 -0.50 2.05 -1.18
N SER A 228 -1.02 2.69 -0.13
CA SER A 228 -0.26 3.54 0.80
C SER A 228 0.93 2.80 1.41
N ASP A 229 0.70 1.60 1.96
CA ASP A 229 1.77 0.77 2.55
C ASP A 229 2.91 0.51 1.56
N ARG A 230 2.59 0.37 0.26
CA ARG A 230 3.58 0.16 -0.81
C ARG A 230 4.34 1.44 -1.15
N PHE A 231 3.70 2.60 -1.08
CA PHE A 231 4.34 3.89 -1.27
C PHE A 231 5.28 4.20 -0.11
N ASP A 232 4.87 3.94 1.12
CA ASP A 232 5.71 4.11 2.31
C ASP A 232 6.96 3.22 2.22
N LEU A 233 6.78 1.95 1.82
CA LEU A 233 7.90 1.02 1.66
C LEU A 233 8.85 1.40 0.51
N ALA A 234 8.33 2.05 -0.53
CA ALA A 234 9.10 2.56 -1.65
C ALA A 234 9.75 3.92 -1.38
N GLY A 235 9.36 4.59 -0.29
CA GLY A 235 9.65 5.99 -0.03
C GLY A 235 9.18 6.93 -1.13
N TYR A 236 8.03 6.60 -1.74
CA TYR A 236 7.34 7.56 -2.59
C TYR A 236 6.55 8.49 -1.69
N ASP A 237 7.18 9.64 -1.38
CA ASP A 237 6.70 10.71 -0.51
C ASP A 237 5.21 11.04 -0.70
N THR A 238 4.42 10.66 0.30
CA THR A 238 2.98 10.90 0.48
C THR A 238 2.73 12.13 1.37
N TRP A 239 3.76 12.89 1.76
CA TRP A 239 3.77 13.69 2.99
C TRP A 239 3.69 15.21 2.78
N SER A 240 3.56 15.68 1.54
CA SER A 240 3.08 17.04 1.26
C SER A 240 1.55 17.03 1.08
N SER A 241 0.88 18.15 1.42
CA SER A 241 -0.58 18.33 1.31
C SER A 241 -1.16 18.22 -0.12
N SER A 242 -0.35 17.80 -1.09
CA SER A 242 -0.66 17.66 -2.51
C SER A 242 -0.48 16.22 -3.03
N PHE A 243 -0.53 15.23 -2.15
CA PHE A 243 -0.50 13.84 -2.56
C PHE A 243 -1.78 13.46 -3.32
N ALA A 244 -1.60 13.08 -4.58
CA ALA A 244 -2.60 12.38 -5.37
C ALA A 244 -1.94 11.12 -5.91
N GLY A 245 -2.51 9.96 -5.61
CA GLY A 245 -2.08 8.67 -6.14
C GLY A 245 -3.22 7.97 -6.86
N GLY A 246 -2.86 7.12 -7.81
CA GLY A 246 -3.79 6.24 -8.51
C GLY A 246 -3.08 4.95 -8.89
N GLU A 247 -3.82 3.85 -9.01
CA GLU A 247 -3.28 2.56 -9.39
C GLU A 247 -4.17 1.93 -10.47
N ASN A 248 -3.56 1.44 -11.54
CA ASN A 248 -4.20 0.56 -12.50
C ASN A 248 -3.53 -0.81 -12.42
N ILE A 249 -4.32 -1.88 -12.33
CA ILE A 249 -3.83 -3.27 -12.37
C ILE A 249 -4.45 -4.04 -13.53
N ALA A 250 -3.74 -5.06 -14.01
CA ALA A 250 -4.25 -5.97 -15.02
C ALA A 250 -3.56 -7.33 -14.94
N TYR A 251 -4.23 -8.37 -15.42
CA TYR A 251 -3.72 -9.74 -15.47
C TYR A 251 -4.05 -10.40 -16.81
N GLY A 252 -3.12 -11.22 -17.31
CA GLY A 252 -3.36 -12.11 -18.45
C GLY A 252 -3.15 -11.49 -19.84
N PHE A 253 -2.67 -10.25 -19.91
CA PHE A 253 -2.27 -9.63 -21.18
C PHE A 253 -0.87 -10.08 -21.59
N THR A 254 -0.61 -10.07 -22.89
CA THR A 254 0.66 -10.54 -23.48
C THR A 254 1.51 -9.42 -24.07
N SER A 255 1.02 -8.19 -24.09
CA SER A 255 1.73 -7.05 -24.69
C SER A 255 1.37 -5.72 -24.04
N ALA A 256 2.27 -4.75 -24.15
CA ALA A 256 2.04 -3.37 -23.72
C ALA A 256 0.83 -2.74 -24.43
N ALA A 257 0.69 -2.98 -25.73
CA ALA A 257 -0.40 -2.43 -26.53
C ALA A 257 -1.78 -2.96 -26.07
N SER A 258 -1.89 -4.27 -25.84
CA SER A 258 -3.16 -4.87 -25.43
C SER A 258 -3.59 -4.44 -24.04
N VAL A 259 -2.66 -4.31 -23.08
CA VAL A 259 -3.01 -3.85 -21.72
C VAL A 259 -3.37 -2.36 -21.68
N VAL A 260 -2.64 -1.50 -22.41
CA VAL A 260 -2.96 -0.05 -22.46
C VAL A 260 -4.30 0.19 -23.16
N ALA A 261 -4.59 -0.53 -24.25
CA ALA A 261 -5.90 -0.47 -24.89
C ALA A 261 -7.03 -0.89 -23.95
N ALA A 262 -6.81 -1.95 -23.15
CA ALA A 262 -7.80 -2.41 -22.17
C ALA A 262 -8.04 -1.37 -21.05
N TRP A 263 -6.97 -0.76 -20.49
CA TRP A 263 -7.11 0.31 -19.52
C TRP A 263 -7.84 1.52 -20.09
N MET A 264 -7.52 1.94 -21.32
CA MET A 264 -8.24 3.03 -21.99
C MET A 264 -9.71 2.68 -22.28
N GLY A 265 -10.05 1.40 -22.43
CA GLY A 265 -11.42 0.94 -22.56
C GLY A 265 -12.23 1.00 -21.26
N SER A 266 -11.58 0.92 -20.09
CA SER A 266 -12.23 0.98 -18.77
C SER A 266 -12.34 2.42 -18.26
N ALA A 267 -13.50 2.81 -17.74
CA ALA A 267 -13.73 4.19 -17.28
C ALA A 267 -12.84 4.58 -16.09
N GLY A 268 -12.68 3.70 -15.09
CA GLY A 268 -11.81 3.94 -13.92
C GLY A 268 -10.35 4.06 -14.34
N HIS A 269 -9.82 3.02 -14.97
CA HIS A 269 -8.41 3.01 -15.40
C HIS A 269 -8.05 4.16 -16.36
N ARG A 270 -8.95 4.51 -17.29
CA ARG A 270 -8.76 5.67 -18.19
C ARG A 270 -8.75 6.99 -17.42
N ALA A 271 -9.57 7.14 -16.36
CA ALA A 271 -9.57 8.33 -15.54
C ALA A 271 -8.22 8.55 -14.85
N ASN A 272 -7.56 7.49 -14.39
CA ASN A 272 -6.20 7.56 -13.86
C ASN A 272 -5.18 8.01 -14.92
N ILE A 273 -5.18 7.36 -16.09
CA ILE A 273 -4.26 7.69 -17.19
C ILE A 273 -4.39 9.16 -17.62
N LEU A 274 -5.62 9.68 -17.67
CA LEU A 274 -5.93 11.04 -18.13
C LEU A 274 -6.07 12.05 -17.00
N ASN A 275 -5.69 11.70 -15.76
CA ASN A 275 -5.79 12.61 -14.64
C ASN A 275 -4.79 13.78 -14.81
N THR A 276 -5.29 15.00 -14.69
CA THR A 276 -4.50 16.24 -14.79
C THR A 276 -3.62 16.47 -13.57
N ASN A 277 -3.94 15.84 -12.43
CA ASN A 277 -3.20 16.00 -11.20
C ASN A 277 -1.94 15.13 -11.15
N PHE A 278 -1.81 14.09 -11.99
CA PHE A 278 -0.62 13.25 -11.99
C PHE A 278 0.47 13.81 -12.90
N THR A 279 1.71 13.79 -12.40
CA THR A 279 2.92 14.23 -13.11
C THR A 279 3.94 13.12 -13.27
N GLU A 280 3.78 12.02 -12.52
CA GLU A 280 4.70 10.89 -12.49
C GLU A 280 3.98 9.57 -12.69
N ILE A 281 4.72 8.59 -13.20
CA ILE A 281 4.28 7.21 -13.38
C ILE A 281 5.39 6.25 -12.98
N GLY A 282 5.00 5.15 -12.35
CA GLY A 282 5.81 3.94 -12.26
C GLY A 282 5.05 2.75 -12.81
N VAL A 283 5.77 1.81 -13.42
CA VAL A 283 5.18 0.63 -14.04
C VAL A 283 6.01 -0.61 -13.72
N SER A 284 5.32 -1.69 -13.40
CA SER A 284 5.92 -3.01 -13.24
C SER A 284 5.12 -4.07 -13.99
N VAL A 285 5.83 -5.03 -14.55
CA VAL A 285 5.26 -6.27 -15.11
C VAL A 285 5.95 -7.47 -14.48
N ARG A 286 5.20 -8.39 -13.88
CA ARG A 286 5.74 -9.62 -13.26
C ARG A 286 4.96 -10.85 -13.67
N ALA A 287 5.67 -11.92 -13.98
CA ALA A 287 5.06 -13.22 -14.26
C ALA A 287 4.80 -13.97 -12.94
N SER A 288 3.66 -14.64 -12.85
CA SER A 288 3.46 -15.69 -11.84
C SER A 288 4.16 -16.99 -12.22
N ALA A 289 4.22 -17.92 -11.27
CA ALA A 289 4.73 -19.27 -11.50
C ALA A 289 4.00 -20.01 -12.64
N ASN A 290 2.75 -19.64 -12.92
CA ASN A 290 1.94 -20.23 -13.98
C ASN A 290 2.07 -19.49 -15.33
N GLY A 291 2.98 -18.53 -15.45
CA GLY A 291 3.27 -17.78 -16.67
C GLY A 291 2.32 -16.62 -16.96
N GLY A 292 1.27 -16.41 -16.15
CA GLY A 292 0.38 -15.26 -16.28
C GLY A 292 1.09 -13.97 -15.88
N LEU A 293 0.96 -12.92 -16.70
CA LEU A 293 1.58 -11.63 -16.43
C LEU A 293 0.63 -10.72 -15.64
N TYR A 294 1.15 -10.16 -14.55
CA TYR A 294 0.55 -9.06 -13.80
C TYR A 294 1.19 -7.74 -14.22
N PHE A 295 0.36 -6.74 -14.44
CA PHE A 295 0.74 -5.39 -14.79
C PHE A 295 0.24 -4.46 -13.70
N THR A 296 1.09 -3.55 -13.24
CA THR A 296 0.72 -2.50 -12.29
C THR A 296 1.26 -1.17 -12.81
N GLN A 297 0.42 -0.15 -12.83
CA GLN A 297 0.83 1.24 -13.01
C GLN A 297 0.42 2.02 -11.76
N ASN A 298 1.37 2.70 -11.15
CA ASN A 298 1.08 3.69 -10.13
C ASN A 298 1.33 5.08 -10.71
N PHE A 299 0.43 5.98 -10.39
CA PHE A 299 0.49 7.38 -10.75
C PHE A 299 0.70 8.20 -9.49
N GLY A 300 1.39 9.33 -9.64
CA GLY A 300 1.62 10.21 -8.52
C GLY A 300 1.95 11.63 -8.93
N LYS A 301 2.06 12.48 -7.92
CA LYS A 301 2.58 13.84 -8.02
C LYS A 301 3.36 14.16 -6.75
N GLN A 302 4.67 14.31 -6.90
CA GLN A 302 5.50 15.01 -5.93
C GLN A 302 5.68 16.47 -6.39
N THR A 303 5.44 17.42 -5.49
CA THR A 303 5.68 18.86 -5.70
C THR A 303 6.97 19.29 -5.07
#